data_AF-A0AAD1HLX4-F1
#
_entry.id   AF-A0AAD1HLX4-F1
#
_cell.length_a   1.000
_cell.length_b   1.000
_cell.length_c   1.000
_cell.angle_alpha   90.00
_cell.angle_beta   90.00
_cell.angle_gamma   90.00
#
_symmetry.space_group_name_H-M   'P 1'
#
loop_
_entity.id
_entity.type
_entity.pdbx_description
1 polymer ?
#
loop_
_entity_poly.entity_id
_entity_poly.type
_entity_poly.pdbx_seq_one_letter_code
_entity_poly.pdbx_strand_id
1 'polypeptide(L)'
;MLHHPSWRVWHLSWDAARREHEFQEALASRDIIGQAKGMIMERYSKDANQAFEMLRQLSHDTNVPLAEVAAKIVDAAQAHPR
;
A
#
# COMPACT_ATOMS: atom_id res chain seq x y z
N MET A 1 -26.88 -24.26 -34.46
CA MET A 1 -25.48 -23.81 -34.69
C MET A 1 -25.15 -22.83 -33.56
N LEU A 2 -24.66 -23.34 -32.42
CA LEU A 2 -24.30 -22.53 -31.26
C LEU A 2 -22.77 -22.34 -31.29
N HIS A 3 -22.32 -21.13 -31.61
CA HIS A 3 -20.90 -20.77 -31.52
C HIS A 3 -20.53 -20.64 -30.04
N HIS A 4 -19.85 -21.65 -29.48
CA HIS A 4 -19.16 -21.52 -28.20
C HIS A 4 -17.94 -20.59 -28.39
N PRO A 5 -17.81 -19.49 -27.62
CA PRO A 5 -16.66 -18.61 -27.73
C PRO A 5 -15.41 -19.33 -27.23
N SER A 6 -14.30 -19.21 -27.97
CA SER A 6 -13.05 -19.89 -27.61
C SER A 6 -12.56 -19.43 -26.24
N TRP A 7 -12.19 -20.40 -25.41
CA TRP A 7 -11.62 -20.27 -24.06
C TRP A 7 -10.46 -19.24 -23.93
N ARG A 8 -9.87 -18.79 -25.04
CA ARG A 8 -8.81 -17.76 -25.08
C ARG A 8 -9.26 -16.35 -24.67
N VAL A 9 -10.52 -15.98 -24.90
CA VAL A 9 -11.00 -14.61 -24.61
C VAL A 9 -11.31 -14.41 -23.13
N TRP A 10 -11.69 -15.48 -22.42
CA TRP A 10 -11.91 -15.44 -20.98
C TRP A 10 -10.60 -15.18 -20.23
N HIS A 11 -9.50 -15.89 -20.48
CA HIS A 11 -8.23 -15.64 -19.75
C HIS A 11 -7.71 -14.19 -19.86
N LEU A 12 -7.80 -13.57 -21.05
CA LEU A 12 -7.35 -12.18 -21.27
C LEU A 12 -8.15 -11.16 -20.43
N SER A 13 -9.46 -11.39 -20.25
CA SER A 13 -10.30 -10.55 -19.38
C SER A 13 -9.93 -10.71 -17.89
N TRP A 14 -9.51 -11.90 -17.47
CA TRP A 14 -9.13 -12.16 -16.08
C TRP A 14 -7.75 -11.57 -15.76
N ASP A 15 -6.81 -11.64 -16.71
CA ASP A 15 -5.48 -11.03 -16.59
C ASP A 15 -5.53 -9.50 -16.56
N ALA A 16 -6.48 -8.89 -17.29
CA ALA A 16 -6.71 -7.45 -17.25
C ALA A 16 -7.32 -7.01 -15.91
N ALA A 17 -8.37 -7.70 -15.44
CA ALA A 17 -9.00 -7.40 -14.16
C ALA A 17 -8.03 -7.58 -12.96
N ARG A 18 -7.20 -8.62 -13.01
CA ARG A 18 -6.17 -8.86 -11.99
C ARG A 18 -5.10 -7.76 -11.95
N ARG A 19 -4.59 -7.35 -13.11
CA ARG A 19 -3.58 -6.27 -13.19
C ARG A 19 -4.12 -4.93 -12.71
N GLU A 20 -5.38 -4.63 -13.03
CA GLU A 20 -6.04 -3.44 -12.52
C GLU A 20 -6.10 -3.49 -10.99
N HIS A 21 -6.49 -4.62 -10.40
CA HIS A 21 -6.52 -4.79 -8.95
C HIS A 21 -5.14 -4.62 -8.31
N GLU A 22 -4.11 -5.31 -8.81
CA GLU A 22 -2.73 -5.20 -8.31
C GLU A 22 -2.20 -3.76 -8.41
N PHE A 23 -2.58 -3.04 -9.47
CA PHE A 23 -2.21 -1.63 -9.64
C PHE A 23 -2.92 -0.73 -8.62
N GLN A 24 -4.22 -0.92 -8.41
CA GLN A 24 -4.97 -0.15 -7.40
C GLN A 24 -4.45 -0.42 -5.98
N GLU A 25 -4.10 -1.67 -5.65
CA GLU A 25 -3.47 -2.03 -4.38
C GLU A 25 -2.10 -1.34 -4.22
N ALA A 26 -1.31 -1.27 -5.28
CA ALA A 26 -0.02 -0.59 -5.27
C ALA A 26 -0.17 0.93 -5.05
N LEU A 27 -1.17 1.56 -5.68
CA LEU A 27 -1.48 2.98 -5.48
C LEU A 27 -1.93 3.25 -4.03
N ALA A 28 -2.88 2.47 -3.52
CA ALA A 28 -3.34 2.59 -2.14
C ALA A 28 -2.19 2.42 -1.13
N SER A 29 -1.32 1.43 -1.37
CA SER A 29 -0.12 1.20 -0.55
C SER A 29 0.84 2.38 -0.58
N ARG A 30 1.08 2.98 -1.75
CA ARG A 30 1.95 4.15 -1.89
C ARG A 30 1.39 5.35 -1.11
N ASP A 31 0.08 5.58 -1.20
CA ASP A 31 -0.56 6.74 -0.59
C ASP A 31 -0.52 6.65 0.94
N ILE A 32 -0.84 5.49 1.52
CA ILE A 32 -0.81 5.31 2.99
C ILE A 32 0.62 5.40 3.54
N ILE A 33 1.61 4.84 2.83
CA ILE A 33 3.03 4.97 3.19
C ILE A 33 3.46 6.43 3.14
N GLY A 34 3.01 7.19 2.13
CA GLY A 34 3.27 8.63 2.01
C GLY A 34 2.75 9.42 3.20
N GLN A 35 1.52 9.14 3.65
CA GLN A 35 0.90 9.78 4.82
C GLN A 35 1.69 9.51 6.10
N ALA A 36 1.95 8.23 6.39
CA ALA A 36 2.72 7.84 7.58
C ALA A 36 4.12 8.46 7.59
N LYS A 37 4.78 8.49 6.42
CA LYS A 37 6.09 9.14 6.25
C LYS A 37 6.01 10.63 6.61
N GLY A 38 5.01 11.35 6.11
CA GLY A 38 4.80 12.76 6.43
C GLY A 38 4.58 13.01 7.93
N MET A 39 3.81 12.15 8.59
CA MET A 39 3.60 12.21 10.05
C MET A 39 4.90 11.98 10.84
N ILE A 40 5.74 11.04 10.40
CA ILE A 40 7.05 10.78 11.03
C ILE A 40 7.99 11.96 10.82
N MET A 41 8.03 12.53 9.60
CA MET A 41 8.82 13.72 9.30
C MET A 41 8.48 14.86 10.25
N GLU A 42 7.18 15.13 10.46
CA GLU A 42 6.69 16.16 11.39
C GLU A 42 7.08 15.85 12.84
N ARG A 43 6.76 14.64 13.31
CA ARG A 43 6.91 14.28 14.73
C ARG A 43 8.35 14.18 15.20
N TYR A 44 9.26 13.75 14.32
CA TYR A 44 10.65 13.47 14.68
C TYR A 44 11.66 14.43 14.03
N SER A 45 11.19 15.47 13.33
CA SER A 45 12.02 16.43 12.59
C SER A 45 13.01 15.73 11.64
N LYS A 46 12.49 14.80 10.84
CA LYS A 46 13.27 13.97 9.90
C LYS A 46 12.96 14.32 8.46
N ASP A 47 13.94 14.11 7.58
CA ASP A 47 13.70 14.17 6.14
C ASP A 47 12.95 12.92 5.65
N ALA A 48 12.54 12.94 4.38
CA ALA A 48 11.75 11.86 3.79
C ALA A 48 12.49 10.51 3.74
N ASN A 49 13.82 10.51 3.55
CA ASN A 49 14.60 9.28 3.46
C ASN A 49 14.74 8.65 4.85
N GLN A 50 15.06 9.47 5.85
CA GLN A 50 15.14 9.04 7.24
C GLN A 50 13.79 8.51 7.75
N ALA A 51 12.68 9.19 7.45
CA ALA A 51 11.35 8.75 7.83
C ALA A 51 10.94 7.44 7.14
N PHE A 52 11.28 7.27 5.86
CA PHE A 52 11.03 6.02 5.15
C PHE A 52 11.85 4.86 5.73
N GLU A 53 13.11 5.10 6.11
CA GLU A 53 13.90 4.06 6.76
C GLU A 53 13.39 3.70 8.15
N MET A 54 12.84 4.64 8.91
CA MET A 54 12.17 4.31 10.17
C MET A 54 10.97 3.39 9.95
N LEU A 55 10.15 3.63 8.92
CA LEU A 55 9.05 2.73 8.54
C LEU A 55 9.57 1.36 8.14
N ARG A 56 10.62 1.31 7.30
CA ARG A 56 11.20 0.04 6.81
C ARG A 56 11.81 -0.77 7.95
N GLN A 57 12.49 -0.11 8.88
CA GLN A 57 13.04 -0.75 10.07
C GLN A 57 11.93 -1.32 10.95
N LEU A 58 10.87 -0.55 11.23
CA LEU A 58 9.75 -1.03 12.02
C LEU A 58 9.02 -2.20 11.34
N SER A 59 8.82 -2.14 10.02
CA SER A 59 8.27 -3.24 9.22
C SER A 59 9.12 -4.50 9.33
N HIS A 60 10.44 -4.37 9.21
CA HIS A 60 11.37 -5.49 9.38
C HIS A 60 11.31 -6.06 10.80
N ASP A 61 11.42 -5.22 11.83
CA ASP A 61 11.48 -5.63 13.23
C ASP A 61 10.19 -6.31 13.69
N THR A 62 9.05 -5.94 13.10
CA THR A 62 7.74 -6.52 13.41
C THR A 62 7.33 -7.65 12.46
N ASN A 63 8.07 -7.86 11.37
CA ASN A 63 7.70 -8.75 10.28
C ASN A 63 6.28 -8.51 9.76
N VAL A 64 5.91 -7.23 9.63
CA VAL A 64 4.61 -6.77 9.13
C VAL A 64 4.82 -6.04 7.80
N PRO A 65 3.95 -6.22 6.79
CA PRO A 65 4.05 -5.48 5.53
C PRO A 65 4.12 -3.97 5.75
N LEU A 66 5.00 -3.28 5.00
CA LEU A 66 5.27 -1.85 5.16
C LEU A 66 4.00 -0.99 5.08
N ALA A 67 3.08 -1.31 4.17
CA ALA A 67 1.80 -0.62 4.04
C ALA A 67 0.90 -0.78 5.27
N GLU A 68 0.92 -1.96 5.92
CA GLU A 68 0.16 -2.21 7.14
C GLU A 68 0.78 -1.49 8.36
N VAL A 69 2.12 -1.42 8.44
CA VAL A 69 2.79 -0.59 9.46
C VAL A 69 2.40 0.89 9.28
N ALA A 70 2.40 1.39 8.05
CA ALA A 70 1.98 2.75 7.75
C ALA A 70 0.52 3.00 8.15
N ALA A 71 -0.40 2.07 7.82
CA ALA A 71 -1.79 2.16 8.22
C ALA A 71 -1.95 2.25 9.75
N LYS A 72 -1.28 1.37 10.51
CA LYS A 72 -1.30 1.39 11.98
C LYS A 72 -0.85 2.72 12.58
N ILE A 73 0.15 3.37 11.97
CA ILE A 73 0.62 4.70 12.41
C ILE A 73 -0.42 5.78 12.14
N VAL A 74 -1.03 5.76 10.96
CA VAL A 74 -2.08 6.72 10.57
C VAL A 74 -3.31 6.55 11.47
N ASP A 75 -3.76 5.31 11.68
CA ASP A 75 -4.91 4.99 12.54
C ASP A 75 -4.65 5.43 13.99
N ALA A 76 -3.45 5.16 14.51
CA ALA A 76 -3.07 5.58 15.87
C ALA A 76 -3.07 7.11 16.02
N ALA A 77 -2.65 7.84 14.99
CA ALA A 77 -2.67 9.30 14.98
C ALA A 77 -4.10 9.86 14.91
N GLN A 78 -5.02 9.20 14.20
CA GLN A 78 -6.42 9.60 14.11
C GLN A 78 -7.20 9.30 15.39
N ALA A 79 -6.86 8.23 16.12
CA ALA A 79 -7.49 7.87 17.38
C ALA A 79 -7.15 8.86 18.52
N HIS A 80 -6.04 9.58 18.41
CA HIS A 80 -5.61 10.61 19.36
C HIS A 80 -5.30 11.92 18.63
N PRO A 81 -6.33 12.64 18.14
CA PRO A 81 -6.12 13.93 17.50
C PRO A 81 -5.51 14.89 18.51
N ARG A 82 -4.38 15.51 18.13
CA ARG A 82 -3.69 16.53 18.93
C ARG A 82 -4.52 17.80 19.08
#